data_AF-A0A4R6RC28-F1
#
_entry.id   AF-A0A4R6RC28-F1
#
_cell.length_a   1.000
_cell.length_b   1.000
_cell.length_c   1.000
_cell.angle_alpha   90.00
_cell.angle_beta   90.00
_cell.angle_gamma   90.00
#
_symmetry.space_group_name_H-M   'P 1'
#
loop_
_entity.id
_entity.type
_entity.pdbx_description
1 polymer ?
#
loop_
_entity_poly.entity_id
_entity_poly.type
_entity_poly.pdbx_seq_one_letter_code
_entity_poly.pdbx_strand_id
1 'polypeptide(L)'
;MTLSHVPHELAEEFPDDHAILHALKVADGNFAHLSDTYHEINRRIHRIESLIEPATDETLNELRRQRVVLKDEIAANIAAQKRDVA
;
A
#
# COMPACT_ATOMS: atom_id res chain seq x y z
N MET A 1 12.19 21.11 5.97
CA MET A 1 11.62 19.96 6.69
C MET A 1 11.58 18.82 5.71
N THR A 2 12.43 17.81 5.85
CA THR A 2 12.41 16.63 4.99
C THR A 2 11.11 15.89 5.28
N LEU A 3 10.13 15.99 4.37
CA LEU A 3 9.05 15.02 4.30
C LEU A 3 9.74 13.65 4.33
N SER A 4 9.55 12.89 5.40
CA SER A 4 10.10 11.54 5.51
C SER A 4 9.41 10.73 4.41
N HIS A 5 10.05 10.67 3.25
CA HIS A 5 9.54 9.96 2.10
C HIS A 5 9.65 8.48 2.39
N VAL A 6 8.52 7.86 2.71
CA VAL A 6 8.44 6.42 2.86
C VAL A 6 8.41 5.87 1.43
N PRO A 7 9.40 5.11 0.98
CA PRO A 7 9.38 4.55 -0.37
C PRO A 7 8.24 3.54 -0.50
N HIS A 8 7.76 3.30 -1.73
CA HIS A 8 6.66 2.38 -2.03
C HIS A 8 5.30 2.86 -1.52
N GLU A 9 5.02 4.15 -1.64
CA GLU A 9 3.66 4.62 -1.43
C GLU A 9 2.74 4.15 -2.58
N LEU A 10 1.45 3.95 -2.31
CA LEU A 10 0.49 3.51 -3.33
C LEU A 10 0.45 4.46 -4.54
N ALA A 11 0.66 5.74 -4.29
CA ALA A 11 0.83 6.78 -5.30
C ALA A 11 1.97 6.49 -6.30
N GLU A 12 3.06 5.90 -5.83
CA GLU A 12 4.24 5.59 -6.65
C GLU A 12 4.09 4.26 -7.37
N GLU A 13 3.41 3.30 -6.73
CA GLU A 13 3.16 1.97 -7.28
C GLU A 13 2.06 2.00 -8.36
N PHE A 14 1.15 2.97 -8.31
CA PHE A 14 0.03 3.12 -9.24
C PHE A 14 -0.13 4.56 -9.74
N PRO A 15 0.88 5.12 -10.46
CA PRO A 15 0.92 6.53 -10.84
C PRO A 15 -0.18 6.94 -11.83
N ASP A 16 -0.70 6.00 -12.61
CA ASP A 16 -1.77 6.29 -13.59
C ASP A 16 -3.18 6.18 -12.97
N ASP A 17 -3.29 5.70 -11.73
CA ASP A 17 -4.56 5.29 -11.12
C ASP A 17 -4.95 6.12 -9.89
N HIS A 18 -4.29 7.27 -9.67
CA HIS A 18 -4.58 8.17 -8.54
C HIS A 18 -6.07 8.51 -8.38
N ALA A 19 -6.75 8.82 -9.48
CA ALA A 19 -8.17 9.17 -9.44
C ALA A 19 -9.04 7.98 -9.00
N ILE A 20 -8.69 6.77 -9.46
CA ILE A 20 -9.38 5.53 -9.14
C ILE A 20 -9.13 5.13 -7.69
N LEU A 21 -7.87 5.20 -7.24
CA LEU A 21 -7.48 5.00 -5.84
C LEU A 21 -8.27 5.91 -4.91
N HIS A 22 -8.37 7.20 -5.24
CA HIS A 22 -9.12 8.16 -4.44
C HIS A 22 -10.62 7.84 -4.43
N ALA A 23 -11.21 7.53 -5.60
CA ALA A 23 -12.61 7.17 -5.69
C ALA A 23 -12.95 5.93 -4.86
N LEU A 24 -12.15 4.86 -4.99
CA LEU A 24 -12.30 3.62 -4.21
C LEU A 24 -12.15 3.88 -2.71
N LYS A 25 -11.16 4.70 -2.30
CA LYS A 25 -10.94 5.02 -0.88
C LYS A 25 -12.11 5.78 -0.24
N VAL A 26 -12.86 6.57 -1.02
CA VAL A 26 -14.03 7.30 -0.53
C VAL A 26 -15.31 6.45 -0.60
N ALA A 27 -15.45 5.63 -1.64
CA ALA A 27 -16.68 4.89 -1.93
C ALA A 27 -16.73 3.48 -1.29
N ASP A 28 -15.58 2.85 -1.06
CA ASP A 28 -15.46 1.47 -0.57
C ASP A 28 -14.69 1.43 0.76
N GLY A 29 -15.40 1.12 1.84
CA GLY A 29 -14.83 1.00 3.18
C GLY A 29 -13.82 -0.15 3.31
N ASN A 30 -13.98 -1.23 2.54
CA ASN A 30 -13.01 -2.33 2.51
C ASN A 30 -11.73 -1.86 1.82
N PHE A 31 -11.85 -1.12 0.71
CA PHE A 31 -10.69 -0.56 0.04
C PHE A 31 -9.96 0.48 0.90
N ALA A 32 -10.70 1.31 1.65
CA ALA A 32 -10.11 2.23 2.62
C ALA A 32 -9.26 1.49 3.66
N HIS A 33 -9.80 0.41 4.24
CA HIS A 33 -9.06 -0.43 5.18
C HIS A 33 -7.85 -1.13 4.55
N LEU A 34 -7.98 -1.59 3.30
CA LEU A 34 -6.90 -2.22 2.54
C LEU A 34 -5.75 -1.24 2.30
N SER A 35 -6.07 -0.01 1.86
CA SER A 35 -5.10 1.07 1.67
C SER A 35 -4.40 1.42 2.97
N ASP A 36 -5.14 1.55 4.07
CA ASP A 36 -4.56 1.91 5.37
C ASP A 36 -3.63 0.81 5.91
N THR A 37 -4.03 -0.46 5.75
CA THR A 37 -3.22 -1.63 6.10
C THR A 37 -1.92 -1.67 5.29
N TYR A 38 -2.01 -1.41 3.98
CA TYR A 38 -0.83 -1.30 3.12
C TYR A 38 0.13 -0.21 3.62
N HIS A 39 -0.37 1.00 3.90
CA HIS A 39 0.45 2.09 4.39
C HIS A 39 1.09 1.76 5.76
N GLU A 40 0.38 1.06 6.64
CA GLU A 40 0.91 0.63 7.93
C GLU A 40 2.08 -0.36 7.77
N ILE A 41 1.89 -1.41 6.97
CA ILE A 41 2.92 -2.40 6.69
C ILE A 41 4.11 -1.74 6.00
N ASN A 42 3.89 -0.86 5.04
CA ASN A 42 4.98 -0.19 4.34
C ASN A 42 5.80 0.71 5.29
N ARG A 43 5.12 1.49 6.14
CA ARG A 43 5.80 2.27 7.19
C ARG A 43 6.57 1.38 8.17
N ARG A 44 6.03 0.22 8.53
CA ARG A 44 6.70 -0.72 9.44
C ARG A 44 7.94 -1.32 8.81
N ILE A 45 7.86 -1.78 7.57
CA ILE A 45 9.02 -2.24 6.79
C ILE A 45 10.09 -1.15 6.77
N HIS A 46 9.71 0.09 6.44
CA HIS A 46 10.65 1.19 6.36
C HIS A 46 11.32 1.50 7.71
N ARG A 47 10.59 1.43 8.84
CA ARG A 47 11.18 1.58 10.18
C ARG A 47 12.16 0.46 10.51
N ILE A 48 11.87 -0.78 10.13
CA ILE A 48 12.78 -1.92 10.34
C ILE A 48 14.04 -1.76 9.49
N GLU A 49 13.89 -1.44 8.20
CA GLU A 49 15.01 -1.22 7.27
C GLU A 49 15.89 -0.03 7.66
N SER A 50 15.28 1.01 8.25
CA SER A 50 15.98 2.18 8.77
C SER A 50 16.60 1.96 10.15
N LEU A 51 16.58 0.72 10.68
CA LEU A 51 17.08 0.36 12.00
C LEU A 51 16.42 1.13 13.16
N ILE A 52 15.20 1.66 12.94
CA ILE A 52 14.42 2.38 13.95
C ILE A 52 13.63 1.38 14.80
N GLU A 53 13.06 0.35 14.17
CA GLU A 53 12.31 -0.73 14.83
C GLU A 53 13.13 -2.03 14.77
N PRO A 54 13.54 -2.63 15.91
CA PRO A 54 14.23 -3.90 15.89
C PRO A 54 13.26 -5.02 15.52
N ALA A 55 13.61 -5.79 14.49
CA ALA A 55 12.85 -6.96 14.07
C ALA A 55 13.79 -8.04 13.52
N THR A 56 13.32 -9.28 13.49
CA THR A 56 14.04 -10.38 12.85
C THR A 56 13.90 -10.30 11.33
N ASP A 57 14.86 -10.89 10.60
CA ASP A 57 14.78 -11.03 9.14
C ASP A 57 13.50 -11.79 8.72
N GLU A 58 13.08 -12.76 9.53
CA GLU A 58 11.82 -13.50 9.31
C GLU A 58 10.60 -12.55 9.35
N THR A 59 10.54 -11.67 10.36
CA THR A 59 9.46 -10.67 10.48
C THR A 59 9.45 -9.73 9.28
N LEU A 60 10.62 -9.25 8.86
CA LEU A 60 10.74 -8.35 7.71
C LEU A 60 10.30 -9.05 6.41
N ASN A 61 10.69 -10.31 6.22
CA ASN A 61 10.30 -11.09 5.05
C ASN A 61 8.79 -11.35 5.03
N GLU A 62 8.17 -11.61 6.18
CA GLU A 62 6.73 -11.79 6.28
C GLU A 62 5.97 -10.50 5.95
N LEU A 63 6.41 -9.36 6.50
CA LEU A 63 5.83 -8.06 6.15
C LEU A 63 5.96 -7.75 4.64
N ARG A 64 7.10 -8.07 4.03
CA ARG A 64 7.31 -7.90 2.58
C ARG A 64 6.35 -8.77 1.77
N ARG A 65 6.10 -10.02 2.18
CA ARG A 65 5.10 -10.89 1.54
C ARG A 65 3.70 -10.29 1.65
N GLN A 66 3.31 -9.84 2.84
CA GLN A 66 2.01 -9.20 3.05
C GLN A 66 1.85 -7.95 2.17
N ARG A 67 2.91 -7.14 2.05
CA ARG A 67 2.92 -5.98 1.15
C ARG A 67 2.64 -6.38 -0.30
N VAL A 68 3.24 -7.47 -0.79
CA VAL A 68 3.00 -7.96 -2.17
C VAL A 68 1.54 -8.40 -2.33
N VAL A 69 1.01 -9.19 -1.40
CA VAL A 69 -0.40 -9.64 -1.44
C VAL A 69 -1.35 -8.44 -1.46
N LEU A 70 -1.11 -7.43 -0.61
CA LEU A 70 -1.93 -6.22 -0.58
C LEU A 70 -1.86 -5.43 -1.89
N LYS A 71 -0.69 -5.37 -2.55
CA LYS A 71 -0.59 -4.74 -3.88
C LYS A 71 -1.44 -5.46 -4.91
N ASP A 72 -1.41 -6.79 -4.90
CA ASP A 72 -2.18 -7.60 -5.85
C ASP A 72 -3.68 -7.40 -5.63
N GLU A 73 -4.14 -7.35 -4.38
CA GLU A 73 -5.53 -7.04 -4.04
C GLU A 73 -5.93 -5.62 -4.46
N ILE A 74 -5.08 -4.62 -4.23
CA ILE A 74 -5.33 -3.24 -4.65
C ILE A 74 -5.42 -3.16 -6.18
N ALA A 75 -4.49 -3.80 -6.89
CA ALA A 75 -4.49 -3.85 -8.35
C ALA A 75 -5.76 -4.52 -8.90
N ALA A 76 -6.25 -5.59 -8.26
CA ALA A 76 -7.49 -6.25 -8.64
C ALA A 76 -8.72 -5.32 -8.48
N ASN A 77 -8.78 -4.56 -7.38
CA ASN A 77 -9.85 -3.58 -7.15
C ASN A 77 -9.81 -2.44 -8.19
N ILE A 78 -8.62 -1.91 -8.49
CA ILE A 78 -8.45 -0.90 -9.55
C ILE A 78 -8.91 -1.45 -10.89
N ALA A 79 -8.50 -2.67 -11.25
CA ALA A 79 -8.88 -3.29 -12.51
C ALA A 79 -10.39 -3.54 -12.61
N ALA A 80 -11.05 -3.92 -11.50
CA ALA A 80 -12.50 -4.03 -11.43
C ALA A 80 -13.16 -2.66 -11.67
N GLN A 81 -12.73 -1.62 -10.96
CA GLN A 81 -13.28 -0.27 -11.10
C GLN A 81 -13.12 0.30 -12.52
N LYS A 82 -12.01 -0.01 -13.20
CA LYS A 82 -11.78 0.39 -14.60
C LYS A 82 -12.79 -0.26 -15.56
N ARG A 83 -13.20 -1.50 -15.29
CA ARG A 83 -14.16 -2.22 -16.13
C ARG A 83 -15.58 -1.68 -15.96
N ASP A 84 -15.93 -1.24 -14.77
CA ASP A 84 -17.27 -0.69 -14.48
C ASP A 84 -17.48 0.71 -15.07
N VAL A 85 -16.41 1.43 -15.40
CA VAL A 85 -16.42 2.78 -15.98
C VAL A 85 -16.31 2.74 -17.53
N ALA A 86 -16.03 1.58 -18.12
CA ALA A 86 -15.88 1.36 -19.56
C ALA A 86 -17.22 0.96 -20.22
#